data_AF-A0A8C2SZU8-F1
#
_entry.id   AF-A0A8C2SZU8-F1
#
_cell.length_a   1.000
_cell.length_b   1.000
_cell.length_c   1.000
_cell.angle_alpha   90.00
_cell.angle_beta   90.00
_cell.angle_gamma   90.00
#
_symmetry.space_group_name_H-M   'P 1'
#
loop_
_entity.id
_entity.type
_entity.pdbx_description
1 polymer ?
#
loop_
_entity_poly.entity_id
_entity_poly.type
_entity_poly.pdbx_seq_one_letter_code
_entity_poly.pdbx_strand_id
1 'polypeptide(L)'
;MTGVFHLKHCILQLTACSWTTLTHSHFFISLLFSSSARAGFTSQWEVHPPQQQGRHWAQICSGNPFNRIRGCDRYGCGSYGADRQGKGEKHKGVDVICSDGSAVFAPFSGQLSGPIRFFHNGNAIDDGVQISGSGYCVKLVCIHPIRYHGQIQRGQQLGRMLPMQKVFPGIVSHIHVENCDQSDPTQLLRPDVSPPFPQQDTHWATVCAGNPTNEIRGCDKYGCGYFGAPRRNGKGEKHKGVDVICADGATVYAPFSGELSGPVKFFHNGNAIDDGVQIRGSGFCVKLLCIHPTRYHGRISKGQVLGRMLPMQRVFPGITSHIHVENCDHSDPTSNLERGKGRRK
;
A
#
# COMPACT_ATOMS: atom_id res chain seq x y z
N MET A 1 8.52 13.38 77.65
CA MET A 1 9.85 13.12 77.06
C MET A 1 9.88 13.78 75.69
N THR A 2 11.03 14.31 75.28
CA THR A 2 11.24 15.02 73.99
C THR A 2 11.47 14.04 72.83
N GLY A 3 11.61 14.53 71.59
CA GLY A 3 11.94 13.68 70.44
C GLY A 3 12.48 14.44 69.23
N VAL A 4 12.52 13.74 68.09
CA VAL A 4 12.65 14.25 66.70
C VAL A 4 14.07 14.56 66.14
N PHE A 5 14.48 13.71 65.17
CA PHE A 5 15.38 13.85 64.00
C PHE A 5 16.88 14.33 64.02
N HIS A 6 17.67 13.50 63.30
CA HIS A 6 18.72 13.81 62.29
C HIS A 6 20.17 14.28 62.61
N LEU A 7 21.06 13.87 61.68
CA LEU A 7 22.50 14.10 61.38
C LEU A 7 22.62 13.94 59.82
N LYS A 8 23.60 14.38 59.01
CA LYS A 8 24.82 15.25 59.09
C LYS A 8 25.17 15.68 57.62
N HIS A 9 25.61 16.92 57.32
CA HIS A 9 27.01 17.45 57.23
C HIS A 9 27.94 16.77 56.19
N CYS A 10 28.72 17.42 55.28
CA CYS A 10 29.01 18.83 54.86
C CYS A 10 29.16 18.89 53.29
N ILE A 11 29.48 19.95 52.49
CA ILE A 11 30.10 21.31 52.55
C ILE A 11 31.66 21.28 52.73
N LEU A 12 32.59 22.08 52.14
CA LEU A 12 32.69 23.20 51.14
C LEU A 12 33.34 22.70 49.80
N GLN A 13 33.56 23.40 48.68
CA GLN A 13 33.42 24.80 48.17
C GLN A 13 34.71 25.70 48.09
N LEU A 14 34.88 26.45 46.95
CA LEU A 14 35.97 27.42 46.57
C LEU A 14 37.34 26.81 46.18
N THR A 15 38.26 27.41 45.38
CA THR A 15 38.37 28.76 44.73
C THR A 15 39.09 28.66 43.35
N ALA A 16 39.22 29.76 42.58
CA ALA A 16 39.90 29.81 41.27
C ALA A 16 41.16 30.72 41.25
N CYS A 17 42.05 30.54 40.27
CA CYS A 17 43.11 31.51 39.91
C CYS A 17 43.56 31.36 38.44
N SER A 18 44.21 32.39 37.84
CA SER A 18 44.54 32.46 36.41
C SER A 18 45.76 33.35 36.16
N TRP A 19 46.74 32.91 35.34
CA TRP A 19 47.89 33.71 34.91
C TRP A 19 48.41 33.38 33.49
N THR A 20 48.31 34.40 32.61
CA THR A 20 49.24 34.86 31.54
C THR A 20 49.95 33.94 30.54
N THR A 21 50.06 34.46 29.31
CA THR A 21 50.80 33.97 28.14
C THR A 21 52.28 34.41 28.11
N LEU A 22 53.13 33.73 27.29
CA LEU A 22 54.28 34.38 26.61
C LEU A 22 54.67 33.64 25.30
N THR A 23 55.65 34.18 24.55
CA THR A 23 55.77 34.13 23.07
C THR A 23 56.98 33.36 22.49
N HIS A 24 56.86 32.92 21.22
CA HIS A 24 57.94 32.72 20.19
C HIS A 24 59.03 31.64 20.45
N SER A 25 59.73 31.04 19.46
CA SER A 25 59.53 30.88 17.99
C SER A 25 60.55 29.85 17.40
N HIS A 26 60.36 29.47 16.12
CA HIS A 26 61.35 29.00 15.11
C HIS A 26 61.69 27.48 14.90
N PHE A 27 61.60 27.10 13.61
CA PHE A 27 62.34 26.08 12.80
C PHE A 27 62.47 24.62 13.27
N PHE A 28 61.88 23.66 12.52
CA PHE A 28 62.55 23.01 11.37
C PHE A 28 61.57 22.23 10.45
N ILE A 29 62.06 21.39 9.52
CA ILE A 29 61.43 21.02 8.24
C ILE A 29 60.98 19.54 8.15
N SER A 30 59.82 19.33 7.50
CA SER A 30 59.28 18.13 6.81
C SER A 30 59.57 16.69 7.29
N LEU A 31 58.50 15.89 7.41
CA LEU A 31 58.30 14.71 6.52
C LEU A 31 56.84 14.24 6.49
N LEU A 32 56.47 13.51 5.44
CA LEU A 32 55.13 12.94 5.19
C LEU A 32 55.00 11.55 5.82
N PHE A 33 53.81 11.18 6.34
CA PHE A 33 52.93 10.16 5.73
C PHE A 33 51.71 9.75 6.61
N SER A 34 50.74 9.12 5.94
CA SER A 34 49.74 8.17 6.46
C SER A 34 48.66 8.63 7.44
N SER A 35 47.44 8.68 6.92
CA SER A 35 46.18 8.89 7.64
C SER A 35 45.86 7.80 8.67
N SER A 36 45.20 8.19 9.77
CA SER A 36 44.31 7.32 10.54
C SER A 36 43.25 8.17 11.24
N ALA A 37 42.02 8.12 10.74
CA ALA A 37 40.90 8.87 11.31
C ALA A 37 40.46 8.22 12.63
N ARG A 38 40.48 8.98 13.74
CA ARG A 38 39.78 8.58 14.96
C ARG A 38 38.28 8.77 14.77
N ALA A 39 37.49 7.75 15.08
CA ALA A 39 36.04 7.83 15.00
C ALA A 39 35.49 8.83 16.03
N GLY A 40 34.88 9.92 15.55
CA GLY A 40 34.08 10.81 16.37
C GLY A 40 32.64 10.30 16.46
N PHE A 41 32.15 10.04 17.68
CA PHE A 41 30.72 9.88 17.91
C PHE A 41 30.01 11.22 17.67
N THR A 42 29.09 11.26 16.71
CA THR A 42 28.08 12.32 16.60
C THR A 42 26.69 11.71 16.42
N SER A 43 25.66 12.50 16.68
CA SER A 43 24.28 12.05 16.85
C SER A 43 23.71 11.33 15.62
N GLN A 44 22.89 10.32 15.89
CA GLN A 44 22.03 9.63 14.93
C GLN A 44 21.14 10.64 14.18
N TRP A 45 21.54 11.01 12.96
CA TRP A 45 20.68 11.80 12.08
C TRP A 45 19.53 10.93 11.59
N GLU A 46 18.31 11.31 11.98
CA GLU A 46 17.10 10.68 11.50
C GLU A 46 16.87 11.11 10.05
N VAL A 47 17.41 10.34 9.10
CA VAL A 47 17.33 10.63 7.66
C VAL A 47 15.89 10.40 7.17
N HIS A 48 15.04 11.40 7.39
CA HIS A 48 13.77 11.51 6.69
C HIS A 48 14.04 11.55 5.17
N PRO A 49 13.48 10.62 4.37
CA PRO A 49 13.68 10.65 2.93
C PRO A 49 13.07 11.94 2.34
N PRO A 50 13.70 12.55 1.32
CA PRO A 50 13.26 13.84 0.79
C PRO A 50 11.83 13.75 0.23
N GLN A 51 11.07 14.84 0.41
CA GLN A 51 9.66 14.91 0.02
C GLN A 51 9.48 14.79 -1.50
N GLN A 52 9.26 13.57 -1.99
CA GLN A 52 8.62 13.40 -3.29
C GLN A 52 7.17 13.86 -3.19
N GLN A 53 6.79 14.83 -4.03
CA GLN A 53 5.41 15.31 -4.13
C GLN A 53 4.53 14.24 -4.79
N GLY A 54 4.11 13.25 -4.01
CA GLY A 54 3.14 12.26 -4.45
C GLY A 54 1.83 12.95 -4.85
N ARG A 55 1.37 12.69 -6.09
CA ARG A 55 0.11 13.21 -6.64
C ARG A 55 -1.14 12.81 -5.85
N HIS A 56 -1.00 11.84 -4.95
CA HIS A 56 -2.05 11.24 -4.15
C HIS A 56 -1.76 11.43 -2.66
N TRP A 57 -2.83 11.60 -1.89
CA TRP A 57 -2.76 11.76 -0.46
C TRP A 57 -2.22 10.51 0.25
N ALA A 58 -1.73 10.68 1.47
CA ALA A 58 -1.33 9.58 2.33
C ALA A 58 -2.52 8.70 2.74
N GLN A 59 -2.22 7.53 3.29
CA GLN A 59 -3.15 6.71 4.04
C GLN A 59 -3.87 7.55 5.10
N ILE A 60 -5.20 7.64 5.04
CA ILE A 60 -6.01 8.38 6.01
C ILE A 60 -6.28 7.54 7.25
N CYS A 61 -6.48 6.21 7.13
CA CYS A 61 -6.86 5.36 8.25
C CYS A 61 -5.95 4.13 8.39
N SER A 62 -5.53 3.81 9.62
CA SER A 62 -4.63 2.69 9.94
C SER A 62 -5.03 1.33 9.39
N GLY A 63 -6.33 1.00 9.37
CA GLY A 63 -6.86 -0.24 8.77
C GLY A 63 -7.04 -0.21 7.24
N ASN A 64 -6.76 0.91 6.57
CA ASN A 64 -7.08 1.12 5.15
C ASN A 64 -5.93 1.82 4.40
N PRO A 65 -4.80 1.12 4.12
CA PRO A 65 -3.62 1.71 3.47
C PRO A 65 -3.87 2.22 2.04
N PHE A 66 -4.95 1.79 1.40
CA PHE A 66 -5.30 2.18 0.04
C PHE A 66 -6.49 3.17 -0.04
N ASN A 67 -6.86 3.80 1.09
CA ASN A 67 -7.97 4.77 1.18
C ASN A 67 -9.26 4.29 0.48
N ARG A 68 -9.55 2.99 0.58
CA ARG A 68 -10.70 2.35 -0.06
C ARG A 68 -11.98 3.08 0.32
N ILE A 69 -12.74 3.47 -0.70
CA ILE A 69 -14.02 4.17 -0.58
C ILE A 69 -15.10 3.16 -0.14
N ARG A 70 -16.00 3.60 0.73
CA ARG A 70 -17.19 2.87 1.18
C ARG A 70 -18.10 2.59 -0.01
N GLY A 71 -18.55 1.33 -0.11
CA GLY A 71 -19.54 0.89 -1.11
C GLY A 71 -20.94 1.41 -0.78
N CYS A 72 -21.95 0.59 -1.03
CA CYS A 72 -23.33 0.86 -0.59
C CYS A 72 -23.70 -0.03 0.59
N ASP A 73 -24.44 0.54 1.55
CA ASP A 73 -25.09 -0.18 2.64
C ASP A 73 -26.51 0.40 2.87
N ARG A 74 -27.20 -0.03 3.93
CA ARG A 74 -28.58 0.39 4.22
C ARG A 74 -28.77 1.91 4.44
N TYR A 75 -27.68 2.67 4.63
CA TYR A 75 -27.68 4.12 4.80
C TYR A 75 -27.21 4.87 3.53
N GLY A 76 -27.12 4.20 2.38
CA GLY A 76 -26.69 4.78 1.11
C GLY A 76 -25.26 4.40 0.70
N CYS A 77 -24.68 5.14 -0.25
CA CYS A 77 -23.38 4.83 -0.85
C CYS A 77 -22.31 5.90 -0.54
N GLY A 78 -21.06 5.46 -0.39
CA GLY A 78 -19.94 6.31 0.04
C GLY A 78 -19.22 7.12 -1.05
N SER A 79 -19.55 6.93 -2.32
CA SER A 79 -18.93 7.65 -3.44
C SER A 79 -19.38 9.12 -3.53
N TYR A 80 -18.52 9.98 -4.07
CA TYR A 80 -18.92 11.32 -4.52
C TYR A 80 -20.07 11.25 -5.54
N GLY A 81 -21.00 12.20 -5.49
CA GLY A 81 -22.16 12.24 -6.38
C GLY A 81 -23.24 11.19 -6.10
N ALA A 82 -23.07 10.33 -5.10
CA ALA A 82 -24.10 9.37 -4.69
C ALA A 82 -25.36 10.06 -4.15
N ASP A 83 -26.53 9.47 -4.39
CA ASP A 83 -27.79 9.97 -3.86
C ASP A 83 -27.87 9.84 -2.33
N ARG A 84 -28.26 10.95 -1.67
CA ARG A 84 -28.64 10.94 -0.25
C ARG A 84 -30.17 10.85 -0.14
N GLN A 85 -30.66 10.26 0.95
CA GLN A 85 -32.09 9.98 1.13
C GLN A 85 -32.88 11.27 1.40
N GLY A 86 -33.42 11.85 0.33
CA GLY A 86 -34.28 13.03 0.38
C GLY A 86 -33.89 14.09 -0.65
N LYS A 87 -34.90 14.72 -1.27
CA LYS A 87 -34.80 15.93 -2.11
C LYS A 87 -33.84 15.91 -3.31
N GLY A 88 -33.24 14.76 -3.65
CA GLY A 88 -32.28 14.64 -4.75
C GLY A 88 -30.88 15.21 -4.44
N GLU A 89 -30.58 15.44 -3.15
CA GLU A 89 -29.28 15.94 -2.73
C GLU A 89 -28.18 14.91 -2.99
N LYS A 90 -27.06 15.37 -3.58
CA LYS A 90 -25.91 14.55 -3.93
C LYS A 90 -24.83 14.62 -2.86
N HIS A 91 -24.12 13.51 -2.68
CA HIS A 91 -23.00 13.41 -1.76
C HIS A 91 -21.82 14.28 -2.24
N LYS A 92 -21.45 15.27 -1.41
CA LYS A 92 -20.45 16.32 -1.70
C LYS A 92 -19.00 15.95 -1.38
N GLY A 93 -18.79 14.77 -0.79
CA GLY A 93 -17.49 14.25 -0.42
C GLY A 93 -17.39 12.76 -0.71
N VAL A 94 -16.44 12.09 -0.07
CA VAL A 94 -16.16 10.66 -0.22
C VAL A 94 -15.98 10.05 1.17
N ASP A 95 -16.63 8.92 1.39
CA ASP A 95 -16.58 8.17 2.64
C ASP A 95 -15.43 7.14 2.56
N VAL A 96 -14.31 7.40 3.23
CA VAL A 96 -13.11 6.53 3.25
C VAL A 96 -13.22 5.53 4.39
N ILE A 97 -13.23 4.22 4.09
CA ILE A 97 -13.47 3.16 5.09
C ILE A 97 -12.46 3.27 6.25
N CYS A 98 -12.97 3.33 7.48
CA CYS A 98 -12.18 3.42 8.70
C CYS A 98 -12.98 2.89 9.89
N SER A 99 -12.42 1.93 10.64
CA SER A 99 -13.13 1.31 11.77
C SER A 99 -13.12 2.22 13.00
N ASP A 100 -14.19 2.21 13.78
CA ASP A 100 -14.35 2.97 15.02
C ASP A 100 -13.10 2.87 15.92
N GLY A 101 -12.63 4.00 16.47
CA GLY A 101 -11.45 4.08 17.34
C GLY A 101 -10.08 3.98 16.65
N SER A 102 -10.01 3.63 15.36
CA SER A 102 -8.77 3.53 14.57
C SER A 102 -7.97 4.84 14.58
N ALA A 103 -6.65 4.75 14.48
CA ALA A 103 -5.80 5.92 14.24
C ALA A 103 -6.04 6.48 12.84
N VAL A 104 -6.17 7.81 12.76
CA VAL A 104 -6.39 8.59 11.54
C VAL A 104 -5.20 9.52 11.33
N PHE A 105 -4.72 9.65 10.09
CA PHE A 105 -3.51 10.38 9.72
C PHE A 105 -3.81 11.52 8.72
N ALA A 106 -2.91 12.49 8.63
CA ALA A 106 -3.05 13.63 7.74
C ALA A 106 -2.80 13.23 6.25
N PRO A 107 -3.76 13.46 5.34
CA PRO A 107 -3.59 13.14 3.92
C PRO A 107 -2.46 13.91 3.21
N PHE A 108 -2.15 15.12 3.68
CA PHE A 108 -1.08 16.00 3.17
C PHE A 108 -0.56 16.91 4.29
N SER A 109 0.53 17.63 4.04
CA SER A 109 1.09 18.60 5.00
C SER A 109 0.35 19.94 4.90
N GLY A 110 0.06 20.59 6.03
CA GLY A 110 -0.64 21.87 6.02
C GLY A 110 -0.96 22.45 7.39
N GLN A 111 -1.71 23.54 7.37
CA GLN A 111 -2.27 24.17 8.56
C GLN A 111 -3.62 23.54 8.90
N LEU A 112 -3.84 23.24 10.19
CA LEU A 112 -5.13 22.83 10.74
C LEU A 112 -6.00 24.03 11.10
N SER A 113 -7.29 23.92 10.81
CA SER A 113 -8.35 24.81 11.29
C SER A 113 -9.60 24.00 11.69
N GLY A 114 -10.32 24.42 12.72
CA GLY A 114 -11.48 23.70 13.23
C GLY A 114 -11.96 24.25 14.58
N PRO A 115 -12.87 23.55 15.28
CA PRO A 115 -13.51 22.29 14.87
C PRO A 115 -14.43 22.46 13.66
N ILE A 116 -14.61 21.39 12.90
CA ILE A 116 -15.62 21.29 11.83
C ILE A 116 -16.75 20.39 12.32
N ARG A 117 -17.99 20.88 12.22
CA ARG A 117 -19.22 20.13 12.51
C ARG A 117 -20.13 20.21 11.30
N PHE A 118 -20.83 19.13 11.00
CA PHE A 118 -21.72 19.02 9.83
C PHE A 118 -23.17 18.74 10.23
N PHE A 119 -23.40 18.03 11.32
CA PHE A 119 -24.74 17.64 11.75
C PHE A 119 -25.37 18.69 12.66
N HIS A 120 -24.55 19.52 13.32
CA HIS A 120 -24.94 20.59 14.25
C HIS A 120 -25.90 20.14 15.38
N ASN A 121 -25.94 18.83 15.65
CA ASN A 121 -26.91 18.19 16.55
C ASN A 121 -26.23 17.48 17.74
N GLY A 122 -24.90 17.62 17.88
CA GLY A 122 -24.17 17.11 19.03
C GLY A 122 -24.11 15.58 19.13
N ASN A 123 -24.36 14.86 18.03
CA ASN A 123 -24.24 13.41 18.02
C ASN A 123 -22.77 12.95 18.19
N ALA A 124 -22.57 11.67 18.50
CA ALA A 124 -21.25 11.12 18.85
C ALA A 124 -20.23 11.04 17.69
N ILE A 125 -20.56 11.52 16.49
CA ILE A 125 -19.65 11.66 15.34
C ILE A 125 -19.57 13.11 14.78
N ASP A 126 -20.23 14.10 15.38
CA ASP A 126 -20.28 15.50 14.93
C ASP A 126 -19.03 16.30 15.37
N ASP A 127 -17.85 15.80 14.99
CA ASP A 127 -16.55 16.40 15.21
C ASP A 127 -15.60 16.11 14.03
N GLY A 128 -14.63 17.01 13.84
CA GLY A 128 -13.85 17.10 12.62
C GLY A 128 -12.91 18.30 12.54
N VAL A 129 -12.12 18.35 11.47
CA VAL A 129 -11.04 19.33 11.25
C VAL A 129 -10.83 19.59 9.77
N GLN A 130 -10.50 20.83 9.42
CA GLN A 130 -10.06 21.23 8.10
C GLN A 130 -8.52 21.27 8.04
N ILE A 131 -7.96 20.84 6.92
CA ILE A 131 -6.54 20.98 6.60
C ILE A 131 -6.41 21.82 5.32
N SER A 132 -5.56 22.84 5.35
CA SER A 132 -5.24 23.69 4.20
C SER A 132 -3.73 23.74 4.00
N GLY A 133 -3.24 23.27 2.85
CA GLY A 133 -1.80 23.13 2.57
C GLY A 133 -1.52 22.27 1.34
N SER A 134 -0.28 22.29 0.83
CA SER A 134 0.16 21.55 -0.37
C SER A 134 -0.72 21.74 -1.62
N GLY A 135 -1.44 22.86 -1.74
CA GLY A 135 -2.37 23.13 -2.84
C GLY A 135 -3.80 22.57 -2.64
N TYR A 136 -4.09 21.98 -1.48
CA TYR A 136 -5.38 21.37 -1.13
C TYR A 136 -6.06 22.11 0.04
N CYS A 137 -7.39 22.00 0.10
CA CYS A 137 -8.21 22.38 1.24
C CYS A 137 -9.27 21.31 1.44
N VAL A 138 -9.29 20.64 2.60
CA VAL A 138 -10.11 19.44 2.85
C VAL A 138 -10.68 19.46 4.26
N LYS A 139 -11.95 19.09 4.40
CA LYS A 139 -12.64 18.81 5.67
C LYS A 139 -12.61 17.29 5.92
N LEU A 140 -12.19 16.89 7.11
CA LEU A 140 -12.20 15.52 7.60
C LEU A 140 -13.16 15.45 8.80
N VAL A 141 -14.21 14.64 8.70
CA VAL A 141 -15.30 14.57 9.71
C VAL A 141 -15.58 13.11 10.08
N CYS A 142 -16.19 12.90 11.24
CA CYS A 142 -16.24 11.64 11.99
C CYS A 142 -14.89 11.27 12.66
N ILE A 143 -14.07 12.28 12.95
CA ILE A 143 -12.75 12.17 13.59
C ILE A 143 -12.73 13.01 14.87
N HIS A 144 -12.13 12.50 15.94
CA HIS A 144 -11.67 13.33 17.05
C HIS A 144 -10.19 13.68 16.84
N PRO A 145 -9.83 14.94 16.52
CA PRO A 145 -8.45 15.34 16.28
C PRO A 145 -7.63 15.43 17.59
N ILE A 146 -6.32 15.15 17.52
CA ILE A 146 -5.42 15.42 18.66
C ILE A 146 -5.23 16.91 18.94
N ARG A 147 -5.51 17.77 17.94
CA ARG A 147 -5.60 19.23 18.01
C ARG A 147 -6.33 19.79 16.79
N TYR A 148 -7.02 20.91 16.93
CA TYR A 148 -7.76 21.59 15.84
C TYR A 148 -6.93 22.66 15.09
N HIS A 149 -5.76 23.02 15.63
CA HIS A 149 -4.93 24.12 15.12
C HIS A 149 -3.44 23.75 15.10
N GLY A 150 -2.68 24.48 14.28
CA GLY A 150 -1.24 24.34 14.10
C GLY A 150 -0.88 23.56 12.83
N GLN A 151 0.42 23.48 12.53
CA GLN A 151 0.92 22.71 11.40
C GLN A 151 0.77 21.19 11.62
N ILE A 152 0.62 20.43 10.54
CA ILE A 152 0.68 18.97 10.52
C ILE A 152 1.44 18.49 9.27
N GLN A 153 2.14 17.37 9.38
CA GLN A 153 2.86 16.75 8.26
C GLN A 153 2.07 15.60 7.63
N ARG A 154 2.21 15.39 6.31
CA ARG A 154 1.65 14.24 5.58
C ARG A 154 1.99 12.92 6.27
N GLY A 155 0.98 12.11 6.60
CA GLY A 155 1.14 10.83 7.29
C GLY A 155 1.30 10.92 8.82
N GLN A 156 1.43 12.12 9.40
CA GLN A 156 1.39 12.30 10.86
C GLN A 156 0.02 11.93 11.41
N GLN A 157 -0.05 11.35 12.62
CA GLN A 157 -1.33 11.06 13.26
C GLN A 157 -2.09 12.37 13.52
N LEU A 158 -3.32 12.44 13.00
CA LEU A 158 -4.24 13.56 13.10
C LEU A 158 -5.23 13.36 14.26
N GLY A 159 -5.66 12.12 14.52
CA GLY A 159 -6.74 11.85 15.47
C GLY A 159 -7.11 10.38 15.59
N ARG A 160 -8.37 10.14 15.99
CA ARG A 160 -9.02 8.82 16.00
C ARG A 160 -10.41 8.88 15.36
N MET A 161 -10.81 7.78 14.71
CA MET A 161 -12.16 7.59 14.19
C MET A 161 -13.18 7.55 15.34
N LEU A 162 -14.28 8.29 15.21
CA LEU A 162 -15.36 8.35 16.20
C LEU A 162 -16.23 7.07 16.18
N PRO A 163 -17.05 6.80 17.24
CA PRO A 163 -17.85 5.58 17.35
C PRO A 163 -19.10 5.61 16.44
N MET A 164 -18.89 5.52 15.12
CA MET A 164 -19.95 5.59 14.12
C MET A 164 -20.97 4.46 14.24
N GLN A 165 -20.60 3.25 14.66
CA GLN A 165 -21.56 2.16 14.89
C GLN A 165 -22.56 2.46 16.01
N LYS A 166 -22.23 3.39 16.93
CA LYS A 166 -23.16 3.85 17.98
C LYS A 166 -24.25 4.78 17.44
N VAL A 167 -24.00 5.46 16.31
CA VAL A 167 -24.94 6.41 15.68
C VAL A 167 -25.69 5.76 14.52
N PHE A 168 -25.01 4.93 13.72
CA PHE A 168 -25.58 4.23 12.57
C PHE A 168 -25.21 2.73 12.59
N PRO A 169 -25.88 1.90 13.41
CA PRO A 169 -25.59 0.48 13.52
C PRO A 169 -25.70 -0.24 12.16
N GLY A 170 -24.62 -0.89 11.73
CA GLY A 170 -24.56 -1.63 10.45
C GLY A 170 -24.28 -0.76 9.21
N ILE A 171 -23.84 0.49 9.39
CA ILE A 171 -23.16 1.25 8.33
C ILE A 171 -21.75 0.68 8.12
N VAL A 172 -21.13 0.89 6.97
CA VAL A 172 -19.67 0.72 6.86
C VAL A 172 -19.01 1.94 7.49
N SER A 173 -18.29 1.78 8.61
CA SER A 173 -17.61 2.90 9.28
C SER A 173 -16.59 3.59 8.37
N HIS A 174 -16.56 4.93 8.39
CA HIS A 174 -15.76 5.74 7.47
C HIS A 174 -15.41 7.12 8.03
N ILE A 175 -14.26 7.65 7.60
CA ILE A 175 -13.99 9.09 7.66
C ILE A 175 -14.65 9.73 6.45
N HIS A 176 -15.45 10.77 6.67
CA HIS A 176 -16.01 11.56 5.58
C HIS A 176 -15.00 12.64 5.14
N VAL A 177 -14.76 12.74 3.84
CA VAL A 177 -13.74 13.61 3.23
C VAL A 177 -14.36 14.50 2.16
N GLU A 178 -14.41 15.81 2.39
CA GLU A 178 -14.96 16.82 1.46
C GLU A 178 -13.87 17.86 1.12
N ASN A 179 -13.65 18.16 -0.17
CA ASN A 179 -12.85 19.32 -0.56
C ASN A 179 -13.59 20.61 -0.17
N CYS A 180 -12.88 21.66 0.24
CA CYS A 180 -13.51 22.89 0.73
C CYS A 180 -14.46 23.56 -0.28
N ASP A 181 -14.20 23.38 -1.58
CA ASP A 181 -14.98 23.85 -2.73
C ASP A 181 -16.08 22.87 -3.21
N GLN A 182 -16.22 21.72 -2.53
CA GLN A 182 -17.15 20.62 -2.87
C GLN A 182 -16.85 19.94 -4.22
N SER A 183 -15.61 20.04 -4.72
CA SER A 183 -15.12 19.23 -5.85
C SER A 183 -14.81 17.78 -5.45
N ASP A 184 -14.77 16.85 -6.42
CA ASP A 184 -14.55 15.42 -6.17
C ASP A 184 -13.11 15.10 -5.70
N PRO A 185 -12.88 14.64 -4.45
CA PRO A 185 -11.57 14.28 -3.96
C PRO A 185 -11.09 12.89 -4.43
N THR A 186 -11.92 12.11 -5.15
CA THR A 186 -11.68 10.69 -5.49
C THR A 186 -10.31 10.43 -6.13
N GLN A 187 -9.81 11.32 -6.98
CA GLN A 187 -8.51 11.15 -7.66
C GLN A 187 -7.32 11.33 -6.71
N LEU A 188 -7.43 12.23 -5.73
CA LEU A 188 -6.40 12.48 -4.73
C LEU A 188 -6.43 11.42 -3.62
N LEU A 189 -7.63 10.92 -3.30
CA LEU A 189 -7.85 9.91 -2.28
C LEU A 189 -7.27 8.55 -2.63
N ARG A 190 -7.37 8.10 -3.87
CA ARG A 190 -6.87 6.79 -4.31
C ARG A 190 -5.34 6.84 -4.46
N PRO A 191 -4.53 6.24 -3.57
CA PRO A 191 -3.18 5.86 -3.96
C PRO A 191 -3.26 4.80 -5.06
N ASP A 192 -2.40 4.95 -6.06
CA ASP A 192 -2.42 4.25 -7.35
C ASP A 192 -2.84 2.77 -7.32
N VAL A 193 -4.03 2.50 -7.87
CA VAL A 193 -4.38 1.19 -8.50
C VAL A 193 -3.97 1.19 -10.00
N SER A 194 -3.08 2.11 -10.37
CA SER A 194 -2.38 2.21 -11.66
C SER A 194 -1.09 2.99 -11.41
N PRO A 195 0.11 2.37 -11.40
CA PRO A 195 1.35 2.98 -10.90
C PRO A 195 1.71 4.31 -11.59
N PRO A 196 2.50 5.18 -10.93
CA PRO A 196 2.73 6.54 -11.39
C PRO A 196 3.57 6.57 -12.68
N PHE A 197 2.91 6.83 -13.80
CA PHE A 197 3.57 6.96 -15.09
C PHE A 197 4.28 8.32 -15.24
N PRO A 198 5.49 8.38 -15.85
CA PRO A 198 6.25 7.28 -16.45
C PRO A 198 7.58 7.01 -15.70
N GLN A 199 7.55 6.16 -14.67
CA GLN A 199 8.46 5.02 -14.78
C GLN A 199 7.74 3.93 -15.57
N GLN A 200 8.46 3.37 -16.55
CA GLN A 200 7.96 2.29 -17.38
C GLN A 200 8.01 1.01 -16.54
N ASP A 201 6.97 0.77 -15.72
CA ASP A 201 6.74 -0.48 -14.98
C ASP A 201 6.39 -1.58 -15.99
N THR A 202 7.41 -1.97 -16.77
CA THR A 202 7.44 -2.98 -17.84
C THR A 202 6.95 -4.35 -17.36
N HIS A 203 6.96 -4.56 -16.05
CA HIS A 203 6.59 -5.80 -15.42
C HIS A 203 5.16 -5.73 -14.88
N TRP A 204 4.44 -6.83 -15.06
CA TRP A 204 3.14 -7.09 -14.49
C TRP A 204 3.17 -7.07 -12.95
N ALA A 205 1.98 -6.97 -12.35
CA ALA A 205 1.82 -7.11 -10.91
C ALA A 205 2.14 -8.53 -10.44
N THR A 206 2.27 -8.68 -9.11
CA THR A 206 2.21 -9.97 -8.42
C THR A 206 0.94 -10.73 -8.84
N VAL A 207 1.11 -11.93 -9.39
CA VAL A 207 0.00 -12.79 -9.85
C VAL A 207 -0.63 -13.56 -8.69
N CYS A 208 0.15 -14.03 -7.70
CA CYS A 208 -0.37 -14.88 -6.63
C CYS A 208 0.00 -14.39 -5.22
N ALA A 209 -0.96 -14.45 -4.30
CA ALA A 209 -0.74 -14.24 -2.88
C ALA A 209 0.23 -15.29 -2.33
N GLY A 210 1.34 -14.83 -1.73
CA GLY A 210 2.44 -15.68 -1.27
C GLY A 210 3.64 -15.74 -2.24
N ASN A 211 3.50 -15.29 -3.49
CA ASN A 211 4.61 -15.20 -4.46
C ASN A 211 4.77 -13.75 -4.97
N PRO A 212 5.29 -12.82 -4.16
CA PRO A 212 5.36 -11.40 -4.50
C PRO A 212 6.22 -11.10 -5.75
N THR A 213 7.23 -11.93 -6.03
CA THR A 213 8.19 -11.76 -7.13
C THR A 213 7.81 -12.46 -8.44
N ASN A 214 6.62 -13.07 -8.53
CA ASN A 214 6.21 -13.92 -9.66
C ASN A 214 7.22 -15.03 -10.00
N GLU A 215 7.79 -15.65 -8.97
CA GLU A 215 8.76 -16.73 -9.14
C GLU A 215 8.17 -17.88 -9.97
N ILE A 216 8.90 -18.26 -11.01
CA ILE A 216 8.51 -19.30 -11.96
C ILE A 216 8.89 -20.67 -11.39
N ARG A 217 8.00 -21.65 -11.55
CA ARG A 217 8.19 -23.05 -11.16
C ARG A 217 9.45 -23.61 -11.82
N GLY A 218 10.31 -24.22 -11.00
CA GLY A 218 11.48 -24.97 -11.44
C GLY A 218 11.11 -26.28 -12.14
N CYS A 219 11.84 -27.36 -11.85
CA CYS A 219 11.55 -28.69 -12.37
C CYS A 219 11.08 -29.63 -11.25
N ASP A 220 10.04 -30.42 -11.53
CA ASP A 220 9.57 -31.53 -10.69
C ASP A 220 9.28 -32.77 -11.55
N LYS A 221 8.72 -33.83 -10.95
CA LYS A 221 8.46 -35.12 -11.62
C LYS A 221 7.50 -35.03 -12.83
N TYR A 222 6.75 -33.94 -12.97
CA TYR A 222 5.85 -33.68 -14.11
C TYR A 222 6.49 -32.82 -15.21
N GLY A 223 7.71 -32.30 -15.00
CA GLY A 223 8.44 -31.44 -15.93
C GLY A 223 8.80 -30.09 -15.32
N CYS A 224 9.13 -29.11 -16.17
CA CYS A 224 9.59 -27.79 -15.74
C CYS A 224 8.63 -26.65 -16.15
N GLY A 225 8.61 -25.57 -15.38
CA GLY A 225 7.65 -24.47 -15.52
C GLY A 225 8.09 -23.25 -16.33
N TYR A 226 9.26 -23.27 -16.96
CA TYR A 226 9.80 -22.14 -17.73
C TYR A 226 9.41 -22.21 -19.22
N PHE A 227 9.35 -21.05 -19.89
CA PHE A 227 8.96 -20.95 -21.30
C PHE A 227 9.90 -21.76 -22.19
N GLY A 228 9.33 -22.49 -23.16
CA GLY A 228 10.09 -23.37 -24.03
C GLY A 228 10.49 -24.72 -23.40
N ALA A 229 10.16 -25.00 -22.13
CA ALA A 229 10.47 -26.28 -21.49
C ALA A 229 9.86 -27.47 -22.25
N PRO A 230 10.59 -28.60 -22.39
CA PRO A 230 10.09 -29.76 -23.13
C PRO A 230 8.86 -30.37 -22.46
N ARG A 231 7.94 -30.90 -23.27
CA ARG A 231 6.79 -31.70 -22.79
C ARG A 231 6.94 -33.16 -23.21
N ARG A 232 6.51 -34.07 -22.33
CA ARG A 232 6.89 -35.49 -22.33
C ARG A 232 6.26 -36.33 -23.46
N ASN A 233 5.33 -35.76 -24.24
CA ASN A 233 4.52 -36.46 -25.24
C ASN A 233 5.18 -36.57 -26.63
N GLY A 234 6.52 -36.59 -26.70
CA GLY A 234 7.31 -37.06 -27.85
C GLY A 234 7.36 -36.18 -29.11
N LYS A 235 6.39 -35.28 -29.36
CA LYS A 235 6.28 -34.49 -30.61
C LYS A 235 7.19 -33.25 -30.69
N GLY A 236 8.18 -33.12 -29.79
CA GLY A 236 9.01 -31.91 -29.69
C GLY A 236 8.26 -30.66 -29.18
N GLU A 237 7.00 -30.82 -28.75
CA GLU A 237 6.16 -29.73 -28.23
C GLU A 237 6.78 -29.11 -26.97
N LYS A 238 6.83 -27.78 -26.96
CA LYS A 238 7.39 -26.96 -25.88
C LYS A 238 6.29 -26.27 -25.09
N HIS A 239 6.59 -25.93 -23.84
CA HIS A 239 5.77 -25.08 -22.98
C HIS A 239 5.58 -23.70 -23.62
N LYS A 240 4.33 -23.37 -23.98
CA LYS A 240 3.94 -22.12 -24.69
C LYS A 240 3.69 -20.91 -23.75
N GLY A 241 4.04 -21.04 -22.49
CA GLY A 241 3.80 -20.05 -21.44
C GLY A 241 4.76 -20.31 -20.28
N VAL A 242 4.44 -19.80 -19.09
CA VAL A 242 5.19 -20.08 -17.85
C VAL A 242 4.24 -20.46 -16.72
N ASP A 243 4.77 -21.21 -15.76
CA ASP A 243 4.04 -21.66 -14.58
C ASP A 243 4.50 -20.82 -13.37
N VAL A 244 3.73 -19.80 -12.98
CA VAL A 244 4.07 -18.93 -11.82
C VAL A 244 3.65 -19.62 -10.53
N ILE A 245 4.58 -19.83 -9.59
CA ILE A 245 4.32 -20.57 -8.35
C ILE A 245 3.17 -19.93 -7.57
N CYS A 246 2.21 -20.76 -7.15
CA CYS A 246 1.03 -20.34 -6.42
C CYS A 246 0.49 -21.52 -5.61
N ALA A 247 -0.05 -21.29 -4.42
CA ALA A 247 -0.60 -22.38 -3.60
C ALA A 247 -2.08 -22.65 -3.96
N ASP A 248 -2.49 -23.91 -3.91
CA ASP A 248 -3.89 -24.32 -4.07
C ASP A 248 -4.81 -23.47 -3.16
N GLY A 249 -5.86 -22.87 -3.72
CA GLY A 249 -6.78 -21.98 -2.98
C GLY A 249 -6.23 -20.57 -2.67
N ALA A 250 -5.00 -20.22 -3.04
CA ALA A 250 -4.47 -18.87 -2.88
C ALA A 250 -5.24 -17.83 -3.71
N THR A 251 -5.23 -16.58 -3.27
CA THR A 251 -5.79 -15.45 -4.03
C THR A 251 -4.91 -15.14 -5.23
N VAL A 252 -5.53 -15.04 -6.42
CA VAL A 252 -4.86 -14.65 -7.67
C VAL A 252 -5.28 -13.22 -8.02
N TYR A 253 -4.34 -12.40 -8.47
CA TYR A 253 -4.53 -11.00 -8.84
C TYR A 253 -4.30 -10.80 -10.35
N ALA A 254 -4.86 -9.72 -10.91
CA ALA A 254 -4.69 -9.39 -12.32
C ALA A 254 -3.27 -8.82 -12.60
N PRO A 255 -2.48 -9.41 -13.52
CA PRO A 255 -1.13 -8.94 -13.86
C PRO A 255 -1.11 -7.51 -14.44
N PHE A 256 -2.15 -7.09 -15.14
CA PHE A 256 -2.31 -5.76 -15.73
C PHE A 256 -3.79 -5.36 -15.81
N SER A 257 -4.07 -4.10 -16.14
CA SER A 257 -5.43 -3.59 -16.34
C SER A 257 -5.96 -3.98 -17.72
N GLY A 258 -7.21 -4.44 -17.81
CA GLY A 258 -7.79 -4.85 -19.09
C GLY A 258 -9.24 -5.31 -19.01
N GLU A 259 -9.74 -5.81 -20.13
CA GLU A 259 -11.05 -6.45 -20.24
C GLU A 259 -10.90 -7.97 -20.04
N LEU A 260 -11.81 -8.57 -19.27
CA LEU A 260 -11.87 -10.02 -19.07
C LEU A 260 -12.69 -10.71 -20.16
N SER A 261 -12.24 -11.90 -20.57
CA SER A 261 -12.93 -12.78 -21.51
C SER A 261 -12.70 -14.24 -21.13
N GLY A 262 -13.76 -15.03 -21.03
CA GLY A 262 -13.68 -16.45 -20.65
C GLY A 262 -15.05 -17.14 -20.70
N PRO A 263 -15.17 -18.35 -20.13
CA PRO A 263 -14.08 -19.14 -19.54
C PRO A 263 -13.05 -19.59 -20.58
N VAL A 264 -11.79 -19.71 -20.17
CA VAL A 264 -10.72 -20.30 -20.98
C VAL A 264 -10.43 -21.69 -20.43
N LYS A 265 -10.75 -22.72 -21.21
CA LYS A 265 -10.48 -24.12 -20.91
C LYS A 265 -9.45 -24.65 -21.91
N PHE A 266 -8.62 -25.59 -21.47
CA PHE A 266 -7.42 -26.00 -22.22
C PHE A 266 -7.28 -27.52 -22.31
N PHE A 267 -7.83 -28.24 -21.32
CA PHE A 267 -7.85 -29.70 -21.32
C PHE A 267 -9.14 -30.26 -21.92
N HIS A 268 -10.24 -29.49 -21.88
CA HIS A 268 -11.58 -29.85 -22.37
C HIS A 268 -12.12 -31.19 -21.81
N ASN A 269 -11.58 -31.65 -20.69
CA ASN A 269 -11.83 -32.98 -20.12
C ASN A 269 -12.48 -32.93 -18.72
N GLY A 270 -12.91 -31.75 -18.27
CA GLY A 270 -13.66 -31.59 -17.02
C GLY A 270 -12.86 -31.84 -15.74
N ASN A 271 -11.52 -31.87 -15.81
CA ASN A 271 -10.69 -32.04 -14.62
C ASN A 271 -10.79 -30.82 -13.67
N ALA A 272 -10.39 -31.00 -12.41
CA ALA A 272 -10.58 -30.02 -11.33
C ALA A 272 -9.74 -28.73 -11.46
N ILE A 273 -8.91 -28.58 -12.50
CA ILE A 273 -8.16 -27.36 -12.83
C ILE A 273 -8.46 -26.81 -14.25
N ASP A 274 -9.40 -27.39 -15.00
CA ASP A 274 -9.79 -26.97 -16.36
C ASP A 274 -10.75 -25.77 -16.36
N ASP A 275 -10.27 -24.66 -15.80
CA ASP A 275 -10.91 -23.34 -15.78
C ASP A 275 -9.85 -22.22 -15.76
N GLY A 276 -10.25 -21.04 -16.24
CA GLY A 276 -9.34 -19.95 -16.56
C GLY A 276 -10.01 -18.75 -17.24
N VAL A 277 -9.22 -17.71 -17.50
CA VAL A 277 -9.69 -16.44 -18.09
C VAL A 277 -8.59 -15.76 -18.90
N GLN A 278 -8.97 -15.09 -19.98
CA GLN A 278 -8.11 -14.24 -20.79
C GLN A 278 -8.32 -12.77 -20.41
N ILE A 279 -7.21 -12.04 -20.23
CA ILE A 279 -7.20 -10.59 -20.01
C ILE A 279 -6.56 -9.91 -21.22
N ARG A 280 -7.20 -8.87 -21.76
CA ARG A 280 -6.65 -8.04 -22.84
C ARG A 280 -6.68 -6.55 -22.45
N GLY A 281 -5.51 -5.90 -22.45
CA GLY A 281 -5.37 -4.51 -22.02
C GLY A 281 -3.93 -4.11 -21.78
N SER A 282 -3.65 -2.80 -21.62
CA SER A 282 -2.30 -2.26 -21.43
C SER A 282 -1.24 -2.71 -22.45
N GLY A 283 -1.65 -3.06 -23.68
CA GLY A 283 -0.77 -3.61 -24.73
C GLY A 283 -0.61 -5.13 -24.70
N PHE A 284 -1.09 -5.81 -23.66
CA PHE A 284 -0.96 -7.26 -23.46
C PHE A 284 -2.26 -8.02 -23.80
N CYS A 285 -2.10 -9.31 -24.08
CA CYS A 285 -3.17 -10.30 -24.14
C CYS A 285 -2.64 -11.61 -23.53
N VAL A 286 -3.24 -12.07 -22.44
CA VAL A 286 -2.74 -13.21 -21.65
C VAL A 286 -3.90 -14.11 -21.20
N LYS A 287 -3.70 -15.42 -21.29
CA LYS A 287 -4.54 -16.46 -20.71
C LYS A 287 -3.96 -16.89 -19.36
N LEU A 288 -4.81 -16.93 -18.35
CA LEU A 288 -4.50 -17.41 -17.00
C LEU A 288 -5.33 -18.66 -16.72
N LEU A 289 -4.68 -19.80 -16.48
CA LEU A 289 -5.32 -21.10 -16.27
C LEU A 289 -5.02 -21.65 -14.87
N CYS A 290 -5.75 -22.69 -14.46
CA CYS A 290 -5.71 -23.25 -13.09
C CYS A 290 -6.26 -22.26 -12.04
N ILE A 291 -7.16 -21.37 -12.46
CA ILE A 291 -7.79 -20.33 -11.64
C ILE A 291 -9.31 -20.43 -11.79
N HIS A 292 -10.04 -20.28 -10.70
CA HIS A 292 -11.46 -19.94 -10.72
C HIS A 292 -11.62 -18.41 -10.58
N PRO A 293 -12.01 -17.68 -11.64
CA PRO A 293 -12.19 -16.23 -11.57
C PRO A 293 -13.43 -15.86 -10.74
N THR A 294 -13.38 -14.69 -10.10
CA THR A 294 -14.56 -14.05 -9.49
C THR A 294 -15.63 -13.65 -10.51
N ARG A 295 -15.25 -13.51 -11.79
CA ARG A 295 -16.08 -13.23 -12.97
C ARG A 295 -15.25 -13.46 -14.24
N TYR A 296 -15.90 -13.86 -15.33
CA TYR A 296 -15.24 -14.12 -16.62
C TYR A 296 -15.22 -12.94 -17.59
N HIS A 297 -15.96 -11.86 -17.28
CA HIS A 297 -16.17 -10.70 -18.14
C HIS A 297 -16.13 -9.38 -17.35
N GLY A 298 -15.92 -8.27 -18.05
CA GLY A 298 -15.87 -6.93 -17.47
C GLY A 298 -14.44 -6.45 -17.19
N ARG A 299 -14.27 -5.12 -17.12
CA ARG A 299 -12.98 -4.47 -16.78
C ARG A 299 -12.42 -4.90 -15.43
N ILE A 300 -11.10 -5.10 -15.39
CA ILE A 300 -10.30 -5.34 -14.19
C ILE A 300 -9.05 -4.44 -14.17
N SER A 301 -8.58 -4.07 -12.98
CA SER A 301 -7.38 -3.24 -12.78
C SER A 301 -6.15 -4.06 -12.37
N LYS A 302 -4.94 -3.61 -12.73
CA LYS A 302 -3.65 -4.17 -12.29
C LYS A 302 -3.64 -4.36 -10.77
N GLY A 303 -3.33 -5.57 -10.28
CA GLY A 303 -3.31 -5.91 -8.86
C GLY A 303 -4.68 -6.14 -8.20
N GLN A 304 -5.79 -5.96 -8.91
CA GLN A 304 -7.13 -6.32 -8.39
C GLN A 304 -7.24 -7.84 -8.23
N VAL A 305 -7.97 -8.31 -7.20
CA VAL A 305 -8.33 -9.73 -7.04
C VAL A 305 -9.05 -10.21 -8.30
N LEU A 306 -8.47 -11.20 -8.96
CA LEU A 306 -9.01 -11.85 -10.15
C LEU A 306 -9.83 -13.09 -9.75
N GLY A 307 -9.31 -13.92 -8.86
CA GLY A 307 -9.88 -15.23 -8.54
C GLY A 307 -9.14 -16.00 -7.44
N ARG A 308 -9.35 -17.31 -7.42
CA ARG A 308 -8.69 -18.28 -6.53
C ARG A 308 -7.98 -19.35 -7.35
N MET A 309 -6.81 -19.80 -6.92
CA MET A 309 -6.15 -20.95 -7.55
C MET A 309 -6.96 -22.23 -7.29
N LEU A 310 -7.09 -23.07 -8.32
CA LEU A 310 -7.77 -24.37 -8.27
C LEU A 310 -6.91 -25.45 -7.58
N PRO A 311 -7.51 -26.57 -7.12
CA PRO A 311 -6.82 -27.61 -6.34
C PRO A 311 -5.91 -28.50 -7.24
N MET A 312 -4.77 -27.95 -7.66
CA MET A 312 -3.81 -28.62 -8.52
C MET A 312 -3.21 -29.89 -7.91
N GLN A 313 -2.98 -29.94 -6.60
CA GLN A 313 -2.48 -31.14 -5.92
C GLN A 313 -3.45 -32.33 -6.01
N ARG A 314 -4.74 -32.08 -6.26
CA ARG A 314 -5.74 -33.14 -6.49
C ARG A 314 -5.60 -33.79 -7.88
N VAL A 315 -5.04 -33.07 -8.86
CA VAL A 315 -4.87 -33.54 -10.24
C VAL A 315 -3.45 -34.05 -10.48
N PHE A 316 -2.44 -33.39 -9.91
CA PHE A 316 -1.03 -33.76 -10.03
C PHE A 316 -0.34 -33.79 -8.64
N PRO A 317 -0.56 -34.83 -7.82
CA PRO A 317 -0.04 -34.88 -6.45
C PRO A 317 1.50 -34.81 -6.40
N GLY A 318 2.04 -33.78 -5.77
CA GLY A 318 3.49 -33.52 -5.71
C GLY A 318 4.07 -32.87 -6.98
N ILE A 319 3.25 -32.13 -7.73
CA ILE A 319 3.71 -31.05 -8.61
C ILE A 319 4.05 -29.81 -7.77
N THR A 320 4.82 -28.87 -8.30
CA THR A 320 4.84 -27.51 -7.74
C THR A 320 3.56 -26.79 -8.18
N SER A 321 2.67 -26.43 -7.25
CA SER A 321 1.44 -25.70 -7.57
C SER A 321 1.74 -24.34 -8.23
N HIS A 322 0.97 -23.99 -9.27
CA HIS A 322 1.19 -22.79 -10.08
C HIS A 322 -0.08 -22.28 -10.77
N ILE A 323 -0.06 -21.01 -11.16
CA ILE A 323 -0.93 -20.46 -12.21
C ILE A 323 -0.17 -20.55 -13.53
N HIS A 324 -0.81 -21.10 -14.56
CA HIS A 324 -0.24 -21.13 -15.89
C HIS A 324 -0.56 -19.82 -16.64
N VAL A 325 0.45 -19.21 -17.21
CA VAL A 325 0.42 -17.87 -17.83
C VAL A 325 0.92 -17.97 -19.27
N GLU A 326 0.04 -17.77 -20.24
CA GLU A 326 0.34 -17.87 -21.68
C GLU A 326 -0.04 -16.56 -22.40
N ASN A 327 0.86 -15.96 -23.17
CA ASN A 327 0.52 -14.86 -24.07
C ASN A 327 -0.41 -15.37 -25.18
N CYS A 328 -1.39 -14.57 -25.62
CA CYS A 328 -2.38 -15.00 -26.60
C CYS A 328 -1.80 -15.46 -27.96
N ASP A 329 -0.60 -14.98 -28.31
CA ASP A 329 0.17 -15.30 -29.50
C ASP A 329 1.24 -16.40 -29.28
N HIS A 330 1.30 -16.97 -28.06
CA HIS A 330 2.33 -17.92 -27.59
C HIS A 330 3.78 -17.38 -27.58
N SER A 331 3.96 -16.05 -27.53
CA SER A 331 5.26 -15.43 -27.23
C SER A 331 5.66 -15.62 -25.76
N ASP A 332 6.95 -15.43 -25.44
CA ASP A 332 7.47 -15.61 -24.08
C ASP A 332 6.97 -14.51 -23.12
N PRO A 333 6.21 -14.85 -22.05
CA PRO A 333 5.74 -13.87 -21.07
C PRO A 333 6.79 -13.50 -20.02
N THR A 334 7.92 -14.23 -19.91
CA THR A 334 8.86 -14.20 -18.77
C THR A 334 9.34 -12.79 -18.42
N SER A 335 9.74 -12.01 -19.44
CA SER A 335 10.23 -10.63 -19.26
C SER A 335 9.21 -9.70 -18.58
N ASN A 336 7.92 -9.96 -18.69
CA ASN A 336 6.88 -9.19 -18.02
C ASN A 336 6.65 -9.63 -16.57
N LEU A 337 7.12 -10.80 -16.15
CA LEU A 337 6.88 -11.31 -14.80
C LEU A 337 8.02 -10.99 -13.83
N GLU A 338 9.25 -10.86 -14.32
CA GLU A 338 10.47 -10.68 -13.52
C GLU A 338 10.54 -9.37 -12.71
N ARG A 339 9.86 -9.31 -11.56
CA ARG A 339 10.12 -8.30 -10.53
C ARG A 339 11.35 -8.64 -9.69
N GLY A 340 12.52 -8.43 -10.29
CA GLY A 340 13.76 -8.13 -9.55
C GLY A 340 14.36 -9.27 -8.72
N LYS A 341 14.35 -10.52 -9.20
CA LYS A 341 15.37 -11.50 -8.78
C LYS A 341 16.62 -11.31 -9.64
N GLY A 342 17.79 -11.38 -9.01
CA GLY A 342 19.04 -10.88 -9.59
C GLY A 342 19.49 -11.60 -10.86
N ARG A 343 20.28 -10.90 -11.70
CA ARG A 343 21.00 -11.50 -12.84
C ARG A 343 21.65 -12.82 -12.41
N ARG A 344 21.47 -13.87 -13.22
CA ARG A 344 22.27 -15.09 -13.11
C ARG A 344 23.76 -14.71 -13.17
N LYS A 345 24.56 -15.34 -12.31
CA LYS A 345 26.01 -15.47 -12.53
C LYS A 345 26.26 -16.50 -13.63
#